data_AF-A0A1I7V9C4-F1
#
_entry.id   AF-A0A1I7V9C4-F1
#
_cell.length_a   1.000
_cell.length_b   1.000
_cell.length_c   1.000
_cell.angle_alpha   90.00
_cell.angle_beta   90.00
_cell.angle_gamma   90.00
#
_symmetry.space_group_name_H-M   'P 1'
#
loop_
_entity.id
_entity.type
_entity.pdbx_description
1 polymer ?
#
loop_
_entity_poly.entity_id
_entity_poly.type
_entity_poly.pdbx_seq_one_letter_code
_entity_poly.pdbx_strand_id
1 'polypeptide(L)'
;MVKAVKGKKKAKEMTLIATNTEINTNLRQQNLLPNREMITSTAVASPIYPCDEKNSPNYMIYCQGELLHAISLSNIFKDSKTFVDKPIKKEPEEIISIFNQKFPNQITINDRDALHSFVDEYFDIEGSDIQQFCFSY
;
A
#
# COMPACT_ATOMS: atom_id res chain seq x y z
N MET A 1 21.90 -52.04 45.66
CA MET A 1 21.64 -52.31 44.22
C MET A 1 20.83 -51.17 43.63
N VAL A 2 21.43 -50.30 42.82
CA VAL A 2 20.73 -49.61 41.72
C VAL A 2 21.79 -49.40 40.62
N LYS A 3 21.64 -50.12 39.50
CA LYS A 3 22.46 -49.96 38.30
C LYS A 3 21.84 -48.90 37.39
N ALA A 4 22.73 -48.03 36.91
CA ALA A 4 22.74 -47.18 35.71
C ALA A 4 21.54 -47.18 34.76
N VAL A 5 21.18 -45.98 34.25
CA VAL A 5 20.94 -45.78 32.81
C VAL A 5 21.54 -44.44 32.34
N LYS A 6 22.14 -44.53 31.16
CA LYS A 6 23.08 -43.65 30.46
C LYS A 6 22.33 -42.62 29.61
N GLY A 7 22.77 -41.35 29.64
CA GLY A 7 22.23 -40.28 28.80
C GLY A 7 22.65 -40.39 27.34
N LYS A 8 21.71 -40.07 26.44
CA LYS A 8 21.94 -39.64 25.04
C LYS A 8 20.85 -38.63 24.68
N LYS A 9 21.20 -37.34 24.59
CA LYS A 9 20.33 -36.32 23.99
C LYS A 9 20.74 -36.13 22.54
N LYS A 10 19.85 -36.49 21.61
CA LYS A 10 19.93 -36.18 20.18
C LYS A 10 18.88 -35.08 19.95
N ALA A 11 19.33 -33.85 19.72
CA ALA A 11 18.44 -32.73 19.42
C ALA A 11 17.83 -32.95 18.04
N LYS A 12 16.50 -32.86 17.98
CA LYS A 12 15.68 -33.08 16.80
C LYS A 12 15.49 -31.77 16.04
N GLU A 13 15.65 -31.88 14.73
CA GLU A 13 15.13 -31.02 13.68
C GLU A 13 13.65 -30.66 13.94
N MET A 14 13.32 -29.37 13.92
CA MET A 14 11.97 -28.86 14.12
C MET A 14 11.43 -28.29 12.81
N THR A 15 10.59 -29.14 12.24
CA THR A 15 9.73 -29.04 11.07
C THR A 15 8.93 -27.75 11.00
N LEU A 16 8.91 -27.22 9.78
CA LEU A 16 8.05 -26.20 9.18
C LEU A 16 6.57 -26.34 9.63
N ILE A 17 6.01 -25.30 10.24
CA ILE A 17 4.56 -25.19 10.44
C ILE A 17 4.00 -24.46 9.22
N ALA A 18 3.50 -25.21 8.25
CA ALA A 18 2.59 -24.70 7.25
C ALA A 18 1.25 -24.41 7.96
N THR A 19 1.02 -23.15 8.35
CA THR A 19 -0.32 -22.71 8.70
C THR A 19 -1.10 -22.54 7.41
N ASN A 20 -1.76 -23.62 6.99
CA ASN A 20 -2.95 -23.52 6.15
C ASN A 20 -4.03 -22.82 6.98
N THR A 21 -4.00 -21.49 6.99
CA THR A 21 -5.15 -20.73 7.48
C THR A 21 -6.19 -20.82 6.37
N GLU A 22 -7.15 -21.71 6.57
CA GLU A 22 -8.40 -21.75 5.84
C GLU A 22 -8.92 -20.32 5.72
N ILE A 23 -8.91 -19.79 4.50
CA ILE A 23 -9.55 -18.53 4.15
C ILE A 23 -11.04 -18.79 4.33
N ASN A 24 -11.51 -18.58 5.56
CA ASN A 24 -12.90 -18.67 5.92
C ASN A 24 -13.62 -17.64 5.04
N THR A 25 -14.64 -18.11 4.34
CA THR A 25 -15.34 -17.48 3.21
C THR A 25 -16.23 -16.30 3.63
N ASN A 26 -15.78 -15.50 4.61
CA ASN A 26 -16.49 -14.36 5.19
C ASN A 26 -15.95 -12.98 4.72
N LEU A 27 -14.92 -12.94 3.86
CA LEU A 27 -14.40 -11.68 3.28
C LEU A 27 -15.38 -10.99 2.30
N ARG A 28 -16.46 -11.66 1.89
CA ARG A 28 -17.51 -11.02 1.08
C ARG A 28 -18.40 -10.05 1.87
N GLN A 29 -18.25 -9.97 3.19
CA GLN A 29 -19.05 -9.07 4.04
C GLN A 29 -18.26 -7.91 4.66
N GLN A 30 -16.95 -7.84 4.45
CA GLN A 30 -16.14 -6.74 4.92
C GLN A 30 -15.82 -5.86 3.71
N ASN A 31 -16.45 -4.68 3.61
CA ASN A 31 -16.24 -3.67 2.57
C ASN A 31 -14.82 -3.04 2.61
N LEU A 32 -13.80 -3.80 3.02
CA LEU A 32 -12.42 -3.38 3.18
C LEU A 32 -11.72 -3.42 1.84
N LEU A 33 -10.90 -2.39 1.55
CA LEU A 33 -9.98 -2.45 0.44
C LEU A 33 -8.90 -3.50 0.76
N PRO A 34 -8.58 -4.42 -0.16
CA PRO A 34 -7.46 -5.34 -0.02
C PRO A 34 -6.20 -4.61 0.44
N ASN A 35 -5.51 -5.11 1.47
CA ASN A 35 -4.20 -4.57 1.85
C ASN A 35 -3.17 -4.89 0.76
N ARG A 36 -2.18 -4.02 0.57
CA ARG A 36 -1.04 -4.23 -0.34
C ARG A 36 -0.37 -5.60 -0.17
N GLU A 37 -0.19 -6.08 1.05
CA GLU A 37 0.42 -7.38 1.34
C GLU A 37 -0.40 -8.57 0.81
N MET A 38 -1.73 -8.42 0.73
CA MET A 38 -2.61 -9.45 0.18
C MET A 38 -2.51 -9.57 -1.35
N ILE A 39 -2.10 -8.50 -2.02
CA ILE A 39 -1.90 -8.47 -3.47
C ILE A 39 -0.52 -9.01 -3.85
N THR A 40 0.49 -8.74 -3.02
CA THR A 40 1.85 -9.23 -3.24
C THR A 40 2.01 -10.66 -2.72
N SER A 41 2.01 -11.65 -3.62
CA SER A 41 2.28 -13.04 -3.24
C SER A 41 3.73 -13.23 -2.81
N THR A 42 3.96 -13.84 -1.64
CA THR A 42 5.31 -14.17 -1.12
C THR A 42 6.04 -15.25 -1.94
N ALA A 43 5.34 -15.92 -2.85
CA ALA A 43 5.88 -16.99 -3.69
C ALA A 43 6.58 -16.50 -4.97
N VAL A 44 6.52 -15.19 -5.28
CA VAL A 44 7.16 -14.58 -6.45
C VAL A 44 8.16 -13.51 -6.02
N ALA A 45 9.10 -13.17 -6.92
CA ALA A 45 10.07 -12.11 -6.69
C ALA A 45 9.38 -10.79 -6.30
N SER A 46 10.05 -9.98 -5.47
CA SER A 46 9.52 -8.71 -5.00
C SER A 46 9.05 -7.83 -6.18
N PRO A 47 7.91 -7.13 -6.03
CA PRO A 47 7.39 -6.25 -7.08
C PRO A 47 8.42 -5.18 -7.45
N ILE A 48 8.56 -4.97 -8.76
CA ILE A 48 9.38 -3.89 -9.32
C ILE A 48 8.48 -2.66 -9.42
N TYR A 49 8.85 -1.58 -8.74
CA TYR A 49 8.12 -0.32 -8.78
C TYR A 49 8.57 0.55 -9.95
N PRO A 50 7.68 1.41 -10.50
CA PRO A 50 8.05 2.34 -11.57
C PRO A 50 9.16 3.32 -11.15
N CYS A 51 9.20 3.67 -9.87
CA CYS A 51 10.18 4.60 -9.32
C CYS A 51 10.46 4.29 -7.84
N ASP A 52 11.58 4.79 -7.33
CA ASP A 52 12.12 4.57 -5.99
C ASP A 52 12.75 5.85 -5.43
N GLU A 53 13.27 5.78 -4.21
CA GLU A 53 13.94 6.89 -3.52
C GLU A 53 15.13 7.49 -4.28
N LYS A 54 15.72 6.74 -5.23
CA LYS A 54 16.92 7.17 -5.96
C LYS A 54 16.57 7.98 -7.20
N ASN A 55 15.38 7.77 -7.76
CA ASN A 55 14.96 8.39 -9.01
C ASN A 55 13.81 9.39 -8.84
N SER A 56 13.09 9.39 -7.70
CA SER A 56 12.00 10.32 -7.45
C SER A 56 11.86 10.65 -5.96
N PRO A 57 11.80 11.94 -5.58
CA PRO A 57 11.54 12.33 -4.20
C PRO A 57 10.11 11.95 -3.73
N ASN A 58 9.17 11.81 -4.66
CA ASN A 58 7.75 11.58 -4.36
C ASN A 58 7.34 10.11 -4.55
N TYR A 59 8.32 9.19 -4.56
CA TYR A 59 8.09 7.77 -4.88
C TYR A 59 7.05 7.10 -3.96
N MET A 60 6.97 7.50 -2.69
CA MET A 60 6.00 6.99 -1.71
C MET A 60 4.55 7.49 -1.91
N ILE A 61 4.33 8.42 -2.84
CA ILE A 61 3.00 8.94 -3.19
C ILE A 61 2.55 8.39 -4.54
N TYR A 62 3.44 8.39 -5.54
CA TYR A 62 3.07 8.09 -6.92
C TYR A 62 3.51 6.73 -7.45
N CYS A 63 4.50 6.08 -6.83
CA CYS A 63 5.07 4.84 -7.34
C CYS A 63 4.82 3.63 -6.44
N GLN A 64 4.69 3.86 -5.13
CA GLN A 64 4.40 2.84 -4.14
C GLN A 64 3.76 3.45 -2.90
N GLY A 65 3.23 2.62 -2.01
CA GLY A 65 2.70 3.04 -0.71
C GLY A 65 1.19 2.87 -0.57
N GLU A 66 0.70 3.01 0.66
CA GLU A 66 -0.72 2.79 0.99
C GLU A 66 -1.63 3.89 0.43
N LEU A 67 -1.12 5.13 0.29
CA LEU A 67 -1.89 6.24 -0.27
C LEU A 67 -2.31 5.98 -1.72
N LEU A 68 -1.34 5.67 -2.59
CA LEU A 68 -1.59 5.32 -3.99
C LEU A 68 -2.53 4.12 -4.09
N HIS A 69 -2.27 3.11 -3.26
CA HIS A 69 -3.02 1.86 -3.23
C HIS A 69 -4.48 2.07 -2.85
N ALA A 70 -4.73 2.83 -1.78
CA ALA A 70 -6.06 3.20 -1.32
C ALA A 70 -6.84 3.97 -2.40
N ILE A 71 -6.22 5.01 -2.98
CA ILE A 71 -6.86 5.82 -4.02
C ILE A 71 -7.17 4.97 -5.25
N SER A 72 -6.21 4.15 -5.70
CA SER A 72 -6.38 3.29 -6.89
C SER A 72 -7.51 2.28 -6.74
N LEU A 73 -7.67 1.68 -5.55
CA LEU A 73 -8.71 0.69 -5.29
C LEU A 73 -10.06 1.31 -4.88
N SER A 74 -10.05 2.55 -4.38
CA SER A 74 -11.26 3.27 -4.01
C SER A 74 -12.07 3.74 -5.22
N ASN A 75 -11.48 3.77 -6.42
CA ASN A 75 -12.12 4.18 -7.67
C ASN A 75 -12.83 5.55 -7.58
N ILE A 76 -12.26 6.49 -6.81
CA ILE A 76 -12.78 7.86 -6.64
C ILE A 76 -12.60 8.73 -7.90
N PHE A 77 -11.62 8.38 -8.74
CA PHE A 77 -11.39 9.00 -10.05
C PHE A 77 -11.82 8.06 -11.17
N LYS A 78 -12.34 8.62 -12.25
CA LYS A 78 -12.76 7.86 -13.44
C LYS A 78 -11.55 7.25 -14.16
N ASP A 79 -10.47 8.01 -14.28
CA ASP A 79 -9.23 7.54 -14.88
C ASP A 79 -8.21 7.27 -13.78
N SER A 80 -7.56 6.10 -13.83
CA SER A 80 -6.57 5.67 -12.84
C SER A 80 -5.33 6.57 -12.79
N LYS A 81 -5.11 7.36 -13.85
CA LYS A 81 -4.01 8.33 -13.95
C LYS A 81 -4.34 9.72 -13.39
N THR A 82 -5.62 10.04 -13.14
CA THR A 82 -6.02 11.38 -12.66
C THR A 82 -5.30 11.75 -11.37
N PHE A 83 -5.16 10.81 -10.43
CA PHE A 83 -4.42 11.07 -9.19
C PHE A 83 -2.92 11.31 -9.43
N VAL A 84 -2.32 10.52 -10.33
CA VAL A 84 -0.88 10.63 -10.63
C VAL A 84 -0.55 11.96 -11.31
N ASP A 85 -1.51 12.50 -12.07
CA ASP A 85 -1.39 13.80 -12.76
C ASP A 85 -1.65 15.01 -11.83
N LYS A 86 -1.95 14.80 -10.54
CA LYS A 86 -2.19 15.89 -9.58
C LYS A 86 -0.92 16.22 -8.79
N PRO A 87 -0.39 17.47 -8.87
CA PRO A 87 0.79 17.85 -8.10
C PRO A 87 0.48 17.98 -6.60
N ILE A 88 1.48 17.68 -5.76
CA ILE A 88 1.41 17.86 -4.30
C ILE A 88 1.53 19.32 -3.89
N LYS A 89 0.76 19.74 -2.88
CA LYS A 89 0.80 21.10 -2.30
C LYS A 89 1.79 21.25 -1.13
N LYS A 90 2.30 20.13 -0.61
CA LYS A 90 3.10 20.02 0.63
C LYS A 90 4.22 19.01 0.45
N GLU A 91 5.13 18.95 1.41
CA GLU A 91 6.21 17.97 1.42
C GLU A 91 5.66 16.53 1.46
N PRO A 92 6.26 15.58 0.73
CA PRO A 92 5.73 14.21 0.62
C PRO A 92 5.55 13.52 1.98
N GLU A 93 6.54 13.69 2.86
CA GLU A 93 6.55 13.11 4.20
C GLU A 93 5.42 13.65 5.08
N GLU A 94 5.10 14.94 4.93
CA GLU A 94 3.99 15.59 5.63
C GLU A 94 2.65 15.00 5.19
N ILE A 95 2.43 14.88 3.87
CA ILE A 95 1.20 14.31 3.30
C ILE A 95 1.01 12.87 3.76
N ILE A 96 2.08 12.06 3.73
CA ILE A 96 2.03 10.66 4.18
C ILE A 96 1.75 10.57 5.68
N SER A 97 2.37 11.42 6.50
CA SER A 97 2.11 11.45 7.94
C SER A 97 0.66 11.80 8.25
N ILE A 98 0.11 12.82 7.59
CA ILE A 98 -1.29 13.22 7.75
C ILE A 98 -2.23 12.09 7.29
N PHE A 99 -1.91 11.45 6.16
CA PHE A 99 -2.69 10.32 5.66
C PHE A 99 -2.76 9.18 6.69
N ASN A 100 -1.62 8.77 7.25
CA ASN A 100 -1.55 7.71 8.26
C ASN A 100 -2.29 8.09 9.56
N GLN A 101 -2.33 9.38 9.92
CA GLN A 101 -3.11 9.87 11.06
C GLN A 101 -4.61 9.85 10.78
N LYS A 102 -5.02 10.21 9.56
CA LYS A 102 -6.44 10.27 9.14
C LYS A 102 -7.03 8.88 8.92
N PHE A 103 -6.21 7.94 8.44
CA PHE A 103 -6.58 6.56 8.15
C PHE A 103 -5.69 5.57 8.92
N PRO A 104 -5.82 5.49 10.26
CA PRO A 104 -4.99 4.60 11.08
C PRO A 104 -5.35 3.13 10.92
N ASN A 105 -6.53 2.84 10.40
CA ASN A 105 -7.07 1.50 10.18
C ASN A 105 -7.18 1.20 8.68
N GLN A 106 -7.42 -0.06 8.35
CA GLN A 106 -7.64 -0.48 6.97
C GLN A 106 -8.81 0.28 6.33
N ILE A 107 -8.52 0.91 5.19
CA ILE A 107 -9.47 1.72 4.43
C ILE A 107 -10.57 0.84 3.84
N THR A 108 -11.78 1.38 3.82
CA THR A 108 -12.99 0.72 3.36
C THR A 108 -13.63 1.49 2.21
N ILE A 109 -14.59 0.87 1.53
CA ILE A 109 -15.39 1.50 0.46
C ILE A 109 -16.14 2.73 0.99
N ASN A 110 -16.44 2.79 2.30
CA ASN A 110 -17.12 3.93 2.90
C ASN A 110 -16.21 5.15 3.07
N ASP A 111 -14.89 4.98 2.99
CA ASP A 111 -13.92 6.07 3.16
C ASP A 111 -13.67 6.85 1.86
N ARG A 112 -14.40 6.53 0.78
CA ARG A 112 -14.25 7.16 -0.54
C ARG A 112 -14.39 8.69 -0.49
N ASP A 113 -15.39 9.19 0.22
CA ASP A 113 -15.62 10.65 0.32
C ASP A 113 -14.51 11.33 1.14
N ALA A 114 -14.01 10.65 2.18
CA ALA A 114 -12.91 11.13 2.99
C ALA A 114 -11.58 11.14 2.22
N LEU A 115 -11.35 10.13 1.37
CA LEU A 115 -10.22 10.06 0.44
C LEU A 115 -10.31 11.16 -0.61
N HIS A 116 -11.49 11.37 -1.21
CA HIS A 116 -11.68 12.46 -2.18
C HIS A 116 -11.37 13.81 -1.55
N SER A 117 -11.93 14.08 -0.36
CA SER A 117 -11.67 15.32 0.37
C SER A 117 -10.19 15.49 0.74
N PHE A 118 -9.51 14.39 1.09
CA PHE A 118 -8.06 14.40 1.35
C PHE A 118 -7.26 14.77 0.08
N VAL A 119 -7.61 14.20 -1.07
CA VAL A 119 -6.92 14.55 -2.32
C VAL A 119 -7.15 16.01 -2.69
N ASP A 120 -8.38 16.52 -2.60
CA ASP A 120 -8.68 17.93 -2.91
C ASP A 120 -7.94 18.91 -1.99
N GLU A 121 -7.72 18.54 -0.73
CA GLU A 121 -7.04 19.37 0.25
C GLU A 121 -5.52 19.45 -0.03
N TYR A 122 -4.86 18.31 -0.25
CA TYR A 122 -3.40 18.21 -0.31
C TYR A 122 -2.80 18.14 -1.73
N PHE A 123 -3.63 17.98 -2.75
CA PHE A 123 -3.22 17.92 -4.15
C PHE A 123 -3.92 19.00 -4.96
N ASP A 124 -3.24 19.49 -6.00
CA ASP A 124 -3.77 20.50 -6.91
C ASP A 124 -4.65 19.88 -8.02
N ILE A 125 -5.22 20.75 -8.87
CA ILE A 125 -5.91 20.32 -10.08
C ILE A 125 -4.93 19.61 -11.01
N GLU A 126 -5.42 18.59 -11.71
CA GLU A 126 -4.64 17.84 -12.67
C GLU A 126 -4.08 18.76 -13.77
N GLY A 127 -2.79 18.60 -14.09
CA GLY A 127 -2.15 19.40 -15.13
C GLY A 127 -2.02 20.89 -14.82
N SER A 128 -2.05 21.33 -13.56
CA SER A 128 -1.66 22.71 -13.21
C SER A 128 -0.16 22.98 -13.39
N ASP A 129 0.65 21.92 -13.48
CA ASP A 129 2.11 21.94 -13.63
C ASP A 129 2.56 22.03 -15.10
N ILE A 130 1.67 21.72 -16.06
CA ILE A 130 1.98 21.85 -17.49
C ILE A 130 1.84 23.31 -17.94
N GLN A 131 2.98 23.95 -18.22
CA GLN A 131 2.98 25.22 -18.94
C GLN A 131 2.43 25.02 -20.34
N GLN A 132 1.39 25.79 -20.69
CA GLN A 132 0.81 25.79 -22.03
C GLN A 132 1.88 26.20 -23.05
N PHE A 133 2.34 25.24 -23.85
CA PHE A 133 3.22 25.53 -24.98
C PHE A 133 2.41 26.26 -26.06
N CYS A 134 2.46 27.59 -26.06
CA CYS A 134 1.96 28.40 -27.17
C CYS A 134 2.96 28.32 -28.33
N PHE A 135 2.67 27.50 -29.34
CA PHE A 135 3.29 27.63 -30.64
C PHE A 135 2.79 28.93 -31.27
N SER A 136 3.61 29.98 -31.21
CA SER A 136 3.41 31.17 -32.05
C SER A 136 3.92 30.84 -33.45
N TYR A 137 3.02 30.88 -34.43
CA TYR A 137 3.32 30.72 -35.85
C TYR A 137 3.56 32.08 -36.52
#